data_AF-A0A357CPD2-F1
#
_entry.id   AF-A0A357CPD2-F1
#
_cell.length_a   1.000
_cell.length_b   1.000
_cell.length_c   1.000
_cell.angle_alpha   90.00
_cell.angle_beta   90.00
_cell.angle_gamma   90.00
#
_symmetry.space_group_name_H-M   'P 1'
#
loop_
_entity.id
_entity.type
_entity.pdbx_description
1 polymer ?
#
loop_
_entity_poly.entity_id
_entity_poly.type
_entity_poly.pdbx_seq_one_letter_code
_entity_poly.pdbx_strand_id
1 'polypeptide(L)'
;MKGVFSRDSESYTNSMSLIVSLLIRYPEIATLKLDPVERCFIFSFILRYKFLLAEQKAFREELEMSLEALAVLDRAQPQIIDFSFKKQKDLSFLEIKRDIASFSPEELSLIIKIINDRYGQEVIKDEESEAGEEDLLFQEEMIAHMMEELKETEQEKELIGIREEGRVMIFNHADPP
;
A
#
# COMPACT_ATOMS: atom_id res chain seq x y z
N MET A 1 38.57 8.63 -15.33
CA MET A 1 37.46 8.02 -16.08
C MET A 1 36.38 7.63 -15.08
N LYS A 2 35.16 8.13 -15.34
CA LYS A 2 33.83 7.83 -14.78
C LYS A 2 33.73 7.05 -13.46
N GLY A 3 33.45 7.79 -12.38
CA GLY A 3 32.59 7.29 -11.31
C GLY A 3 31.14 7.34 -11.78
N VAL A 4 30.53 6.18 -11.91
CA VAL A 4 29.07 6.00 -12.05
C VAL A 4 28.73 4.83 -11.13
N PHE A 5 28.52 5.16 -9.87
CA PHE A 5 27.84 4.33 -8.88
C PHE A 5 26.95 5.30 -8.09
N SER A 6 25.79 4.84 -7.64
CA SER A 6 24.94 5.53 -6.65
C SER A 6 23.79 6.41 -7.16
N ARG A 7 22.94 5.91 -8.07
CA ARG A 7 21.54 6.39 -8.12
C ARG A 7 20.56 5.22 -8.06
N ASP A 8 20.86 4.16 -8.80
CA ASP A 8 20.01 2.96 -8.87
C ASP A 8 19.97 2.20 -7.54
N SER A 9 21.08 2.14 -6.80
CA SER A 9 21.14 1.52 -5.47
C SER A 9 20.42 2.32 -4.38
N GLU A 10 20.44 3.65 -4.49
CA GLU A 10 19.77 4.55 -3.54
C GLU A 10 18.25 4.52 -3.75
N SER A 11 17.79 4.67 -5.00
CA SER A 11 16.38 4.51 -5.40
C SER A 11 15.77 3.20 -4.88
N TYR A 12 16.48 2.09 -5.11
CA TYR A 12 16.07 0.77 -4.66
C TYR A 12 15.99 0.69 -3.13
N THR A 13 16.95 1.29 -2.42
CA THR A 13 16.94 1.34 -0.95
C THR A 13 15.79 2.18 -0.42
N ASN A 14 15.49 3.34 -1.02
CA ASN A 14 14.39 4.21 -0.60
C ASN A 14 13.04 3.52 -0.80
N SER A 15 12.87 2.81 -1.91
CA SER A 15 11.64 2.05 -2.23
C SER A 15 11.40 0.90 -1.25
N MET A 16 12.46 0.16 -0.89
CA MET A 16 12.38 -0.86 0.16
C MET A 16 12.03 -0.25 1.53
N SER A 17 12.70 0.83 1.91
CA SER A 17 12.42 1.52 3.16
C SER A 17 10.98 2.03 3.20
N LEU A 18 10.42 2.52 2.08
CA LEU A 18 9.04 2.98 2.03
C LEU A 18 8.07 1.82 2.28
N ILE A 19 8.29 0.68 1.63
CA ILE A 19 7.45 -0.51 1.85
C ILE A 19 7.51 -0.94 3.32
N VAL A 20 8.70 -0.94 3.93
CA VAL A 20 8.87 -1.27 5.35
C VAL A 20 8.10 -0.28 6.22
N SER A 21 8.27 1.02 6.00
CA SER A 21 7.59 2.08 6.77
C SER A 21 6.07 1.98 6.67
N LEU A 22 5.55 1.77 5.46
CA LEU A 22 4.11 1.61 5.21
C LEU A 22 3.55 0.37 5.90
N LEU A 23 4.23 -0.77 5.77
CA LEU A 23 3.78 -1.99 6.42
C LEU A 23 3.77 -1.79 7.93
N ILE A 24 4.85 -1.28 8.54
CA ILE A 24 4.90 -1.03 10.00
C ILE A 24 3.77 -0.10 10.45
N ARG A 25 3.54 1.01 9.75
CA ARG A 25 2.53 2.02 10.10
C ARG A 25 1.09 1.50 10.00
N TYR A 26 0.83 0.60 9.07
CA TYR A 26 -0.51 0.09 8.75
C TYR A 26 -0.56 -1.44 8.90
N PRO A 27 -0.81 -1.96 10.11
CA PRO A 27 -0.80 -3.39 10.39
C PRO A 27 -1.86 -4.19 9.63
N GLU A 28 -2.89 -3.52 9.09
CA GLU A 28 -3.91 -4.11 8.21
C GLU A 28 -3.34 -4.60 6.86
N ILE A 29 -2.25 -4.00 6.39
CA ILE A 29 -1.67 -4.35 5.09
C ILE A 29 -0.92 -5.68 5.21
N ALA A 30 -1.41 -6.71 4.53
CA ALA A 30 -0.79 -8.04 4.51
C ALA A 30 0.37 -8.10 3.52
N THR A 31 0.20 -7.51 2.34
CA THR A 31 1.30 -7.37 1.37
C THR A 31 1.22 -6.01 0.68
N LEU A 32 2.38 -5.46 0.36
CA LEU A 32 2.51 -4.29 -0.50
C LEU A 32 3.48 -4.61 -1.62
N LYS A 33 2.98 -4.58 -2.86
CA LYS A 33 3.81 -4.72 -4.06
C LYS A 33 3.95 -3.37 -4.77
N LEU A 34 5.16 -3.11 -5.25
CA LEU A 34 5.47 -2.01 -6.15
C LEU A 34 5.80 -2.58 -7.52
N ASP A 35 4.94 -2.29 -8.49
CA ASP A 35 5.08 -2.73 -9.87
C ASP A 35 5.77 -1.64 -10.70
N PRO A 36 6.99 -1.88 -11.20
CA PRO A 36 7.74 -0.89 -11.97
C PRO A 36 7.19 -0.69 -13.38
N VAL A 37 6.50 -1.69 -13.95
CA VAL A 37 5.99 -1.65 -15.33
C VAL A 37 4.74 -0.78 -15.39
N GLU A 38 3.79 -1.02 -14.49
CA GLU A 38 2.56 -0.23 -14.41
C GLU A 38 2.70 1.02 -13.54
N ARG A 39 3.84 1.20 -12.86
CA ARG A 39 4.11 2.27 -11.90
C ARG A 39 2.98 2.41 -10.88
N CYS A 40 2.61 1.30 -10.25
CA CYS A 40 1.51 1.24 -9.30
C CYS A 40 1.89 0.54 -8.01
N PHE A 41 1.22 0.92 -6.93
CA PHE A 41 1.12 0.12 -5.72
C PHE A 41 0.01 -0.91 -5.85
N ILE A 42 0.24 -2.10 -5.29
CA ILE A 42 -0.76 -3.13 -5.10
C ILE A 42 -0.76 -3.49 -3.61
N PHE A 43 -1.77 -3.02 -2.90
CA PHE A 43 -2.00 -3.32 -1.49
C PHE A 43 -2.91 -4.53 -1.38
N SER A 44 -2.58 -5.49 -0.53
CA SER A 44 -3.46 -6.63 -0.24
C SER A 44 -3.83 -6.68 1.23
N PHE A 45 -5.11 -6.90 1.48
CA PHE A 45 -5.70 -7.07 2.79
C PHE A 45 -6.33 -8.45 2.89
N ILE A 46 -6.22 -9.09 4.05
CA ILE A 46 -6.82 -10.40 4.30
C ILE A 46 -7.90 -10.24 5.35
N LEU A 47 -9.11 -10.68 5.01
CA LEU A 47 -10.26 -10.65 5.89
C LEU A 47 -10.72 -12.08 6.18
N ARG A 48 -10.93 -12.40 7.46
CA ARG A 48 -11.65 -13.59 7.91
C ARG A 48 -13.17 -13.37 7.77
N TYR A 49 -13.56 -12.92 6.59
CA TYR A 49 -14.93 -12.63 6.22
C TYR A 49 -15.22 -13.19 4.83
N LYS A 50 -16.40 -13.76 4.65
CA LYS A 50 -16.82 -14.33 3.37
C LYS A 50 -17.84 -13.42 2.71
N PHE A 51 -17.34 -12.45 1.94
CA PHE A 51 -18.21 -11.51 1.23
C PHE A 51 -19.17 -12.23 0.27
N LEU A 52 -20.44 -11.84 0.27
CA LEU A 52 -21.37 -12.07 -0.82
C LEU A 52 -21.03 -11.13 -1.99
N LEU A 53 -21.44 -11.48 -3.21
CA LEU A 53 -21.17 -10.65 -4.39
C LEU A 53 -21.74 -9.23 -4.25
N ALA A 54 -22.92 -9.10 -3.64
CA ALA A 54 -23.55 -7.80 -3.38
C ALA A 54 -22.73 -6.96 -2.38
N GLU A 55 -22.13 -7.58 -1.36
CA GLU A 55 -21.28 -6.90 -0.38
C GLU A 55 -19.96 -6.45 -1.00
N GLN A 56 -19.34 -7.27 -1.86
CA GLN A 56 -18.14 -6.87 -2.61
C GLN A 56 -18.41 -5.65 -3.48
N LYS A 57 -19.56 -5.66 -4.18
CA LYS A 57 -19.97 -4.54 -5.02
C LYS A 57 -20.20 -3.27 -4.19
N ALA A 58 -20.98 -3.37 -3.12
CA ALA A 58 -21.27 -2.23 -2.26
C ALA A 58 -20.01 -1.67 -1.58
N PHE A 59 -19.07 -2.54 -1.22
CA PHE A 59 -17.81 -2.12 -0.61
C PHE A 59 -16.85 -1.47 -1.61
N ARG A 60 -16.76 -2.03 -2.82
CA ARG A 60 -16.06 -1.38 -3.94
C ARG A 60 -16.61 0.02 -4.19
N GLU A 61 -17.93 0.15 -4.35
CA GLU A 61 -18.57 1.44 -4.62
C GLU A 61 -18.29 2.48 -3.53
N GLU A 62 -18.29 2.07 -2.26
CA GLU A 62 -17.94 2.94 -1.14
C GLU A 62 -16.48 3.42 -1.20
N LEU A 63 -15.54 2.50 -1.45
CA LEU A 63 -14.13 2.85 -1.61
C LEU A 63 -13.94 3.78 -2.82
N GLU A 64 -14.44 3.40 -4.01
CA GLU A 64 -14.37 4.20 -5.23
C GLU A 64 -14.90 5.62 -5.00
N MET A 65 -16.13 5.77 -4.48
CA MET A 65 -16.71 7.09 -4.22
C MET A 65 -15.88 7.91 -3.23
N SER A 66 -15.33 7.28 -2.20
CA SER A 66 -14.54 7.97 -1.17
C SER A 66 -13.20 8.46 -1.74
N LEU A 67 -12.52 7.63 -2.54
CA LEU A 67 -11.25 7.99 -3.16
C LEU A 67 -11.43 9.03 -4.26
N GLU A 68 -12.49 8.93 -5.07
CA GLU A 68 -12.83 9.94 -6.07
C GLU A 68 -13.14 11.29 -5.41
N ALA A 69 -13.91 11.30 -4.32
CA ALA A 69 -14.20 12.52 -3.59
C ALA A 69 -12.93 13.17 -3.02
N LEU A 70 -12.03 12.37 -2.45
CA LEU A 70 -10.74 12.86 -1.96
C LEU A 70 -9.89 13.43 -3.11
N ALA A 71 -9.79 12.72 -4.24
CA ALA A 71 -9.04 13.18 -5.41
C ALA A 71 -9.56 14.53 -5.94
N VAL A 72 -10.88 14.77 -5.91
CA VAL A 72 -11.45 16.08 -6.27
C VAL A 72 -11.01 17.19 -5.31
N LEU A 73 -10.97 16.92 -4.00
CA LEU A 73 -10.53 17.88 -2.99
C LEU A 73 -9.05 18.22 -3.16
N ASP A 74 -8.22 17.21 -3.41
CA ASP A 74 -6.77 17.34 -3.58
C ASP A 74 -6.36 17.80 -4.98
N ARG A 75 -7.34 17.90 -5.91
CA ARG A 75 -7.11 18.19 -7.33
C ARG A 75 -6.18 17.18 -8.00
N ALA A 76 -6.16 15.96 -7.50
CA ALA A 76 -5.45 14.84 -8.08
C ALA A 76 -6.21 14.28 -9.30
N GLN A 77 -5.50 13.61 -10.20
CA GLN A 77 -6.07 12.93 -11.35
C GLN A 77 -5.60 11.46 -11.42
N PRO A 78 -6.16 10.59 -10.58
CA PRO A 78 -5.86 9.16 -10.60
C PRO A 78 -6.04 8.55 -11.99
N GLN A 79 -5.05 7.77 -12.43
CA GLN A 79 -5.13 7.02 -13.68
C GLN A 79 -5.49 5.56 -13.43
N ILE A 80 -5.13 5.02 -12.26
CA ILE A 80 -5.43 3.65 -11.86
C ILE A 80 -6.10 3.72 -10.50
N ILE A 81 -7.38 3.36 -10.42
CA ILE A 81 -8.06 2.99 -9.19
C ILE A 81 -8.76 1.67 -9.49
N ASP A 82 -8.23 0.57 -8.98
CA ASP A 82 -8.84 -0.74 -9.17
C ASP A 82 -8.88 -1.52 -7.86
N PHE A 83 -9.96 -2.29 -7.73
CA PHE A 83 -10.21 -3.14 -6.58
C PHE A 83 -10.43 -4.56 -7.07
N SER A 84 -9.96 -5.54 -6.32
CA SER A 84 -10.03 -6.93 -6.67
C SER A 84 -10.39 -7.73 -5.43
N PHE A 85 -11.36 -8.64 -5.56
CA PHE A 85 -11.75 -9.53 -4.47
C PHE A 85 -11.54 -10.98 -4.87
N LYS A 86 -10.69 -11.68 -4.14
CA LYS A 86 -10.49 -13.13 -4.31
C LYS A 86 -10.97 -13.85 -3.06
N LYS A 87 -11.61 -15.01 -3.24
CA LYS A 87 -12.08 -15.86 -2.13
C LYS A 87 -11.22 -17.10 -2.07
N GLN A 88 -10.75 -17.45 -0.88
CA GLN A 88 -10.06 -18.71 -0.66
C GLN A 88 -10.48 -19.28 0.70
N LYS A 89 -11.18 -20.42 0.68
CA LYS A 89 -11.75 -21.05 1.88
C LYS A 89 -12.64 -20.06 2.65
N ASP A 90 -12.26 -19.76 3.89
CA ASP A 90 -12.97 -18.84 4.80
C ASP A 90 -12.34 -17.44 4.84
N LEU A 91 -11.42 -17.15 3.91
CA LEU A 91 -10.75 -15.87 3.77
C LEU A 91 -11.16 -15.18 2.49
N SER A 92 -11.21 -13.86 2.55
CA SER A 92 -11.29 -12.98 1.39
C SER A 92 -10.05 -12.10 1.32
N PHE A 93 -9.55 -11.91 0.11
CA PHE A 93 -8.42 -11.07 -0.20
C PHE A 93 -8.95 -9.87 -0.96
N LEU A 94 -8.75 -8.68 -0.40
CA LEU A 94 -8.99 -7.40 -1.08
C LEU A 94 -7.64 -6.91 -1.59
N GLU A 95 -7.51 -6.79 -2.90
CA GLU A 95 -6.38 -6.13 -3.55
C GLU A 95 -6.84 -4.74 -4.01
N ILE A 96 -6.02 -3.72 -3.75
CA ILE A 96 -6.23 -2.33 -4.17
C ILE A 96 -5.03 -1.91 -4.99
N LYS A 97 -5.28 -1.48 -6.22
CA LYS A 97 -4.26 -1.03 -7.16
C LYS A 97 -4.39 0.47 -7.40
N ARG A 98 -3.30 1.21 -7.15
CA ARG A 98 -3.23 2.68 -7.33
C ARG A 98 -1.96 3.09 -8.04
N ASP A 99 -2.06 4.01 -8.99
CA ASP A 99 -0.88 4.59 -9.65
C ASP A 99 -0.05 5.41 -8.64
N ILE A 100 1.27 5.24 -8.68
CA ILE A 100 2.19 5.92 -7.75
C ILE A 100 2.10 7.44 -7.91
N ALA A 101 1.88 7.92 -9.14
CA ALA A 101 1.93 9.33 -9.49
C ALA A 101 0.89 10.19 -8.74
N SER A 102 -0.31 9.65 -8.50
CA SER A 102 -1.40 10.37 -7.82
C SER A 102 -1.69 9.89 -6.40
N PHE A 103 -1.08 8.80 -5.95
CA PHE A 103 -1.34 8.22 -4.62
C PHE A 103 -0.75 9.09 -3.50
N SER A 104 -1.48 9.23 -2.39
CA SER A 104 -1.08 10.01 -1.23
C SER A 104 -1.20 9.22 0.09
N PRO A 105 -0.45 9.61 1.15
CA PRO A 105 -0.62 9.04 2.49
C PRO A 105 -2.04 9.20 3.05
N GLU A 106 -2.70 10.32 2.75
CA GLU A 106 -4.07 10.61 3.18
C GLU A 106 -5.05 9.64 2.52
N GLU A 107 -4.82 9.29 1.26
CA GLU A 107 -5.61 8.30 0.54
C GLU A 107 -5.48 6.91 1.19
N LEU A 108 -4.25 6.48 1.49
CA LEU A 108 -4.04 5.23 2.21
C LEU A 108 -4.74 5.25 3.58
N SER A 109 -4.61 6.34 4.33
CA SER A 109 -5.26 6.50 5.63
C SER A 109 -6.78 6.38 5.53
N LEU A 110 -7.39 6.97 4.48
CA LEU A 110 -8.82 6.85 4.21
C LEU A 110 -9.23 5.41 3.90
N ILE A 111 -8.46 4.70 3.07
CA ILE A 111 -8.68 3.27 2.77
C ILE A 111 -8.67 2.45 4.05
N ILE A 112 -7.63 2.60 4.88
CA ILE A 112 -7.49 1.85 6.15
C ILE A 112 -8.65 2.17 7.09
N LYS A 113 -9.05 3.44 7.18
CA LYS A 113 -10.18 3.85 8.02
C LYS A 113 -11.49 3.21 7.57
N ILE A 114 -11.81 3.27 6.28
CA ILE A 114 -13.03 2.65 5.72
C ILE A 114 -13.04 1.13 5.96
N ILE A 115 -11.89 0.48 5.78
CA ILE A 115 -11.73 -0.95 6.06
C ILE A 115 -11.99 -1.26 7.55
N ASN A 116 -11.40 -0.48 8.46
CA ASN A 116 -11.53 -0.71 9.90
C ASN A 116 -12.94 -0.39 10.42
N ASP A 117 -13.56 0.68 9.94
CA ASP A 117 -14.91 1.09 10.33
C ASP A 117 -15.95 0.01 10.00
N ARG A 118 -15.73 -0.73 8.90
CA ARG A 118 -16.69 -1.73 8.40
C ARG A 118 -16.33 -3.17 8.75
N TYR A 119 -15.04 -3.50 8.78
CA TYR A 119 -14.53 -4.87 8.90
C TYR A 119 -13.32 -5.00 9.84
N GLY A 120 -13.10 -4.05 10.75
CA GLY A 120 -11.89 -4.02 11.58
C GLY A 120 -11.70 -5.24 12.50
N GLN A 121 -12.78 -5.98 12.82
CA GLN A 121 -12.71 -7.22 13.60
C GLN A 121 -12.39 -8.44 12.73
N GLU A 122 -12.70 -8.36 11.44
CA GLU A 122 -12.52 -9.42 10.47
C GLU A 122 -11.17 -9.31 9.74
N VAL A 123 -10.60 -8.11 9.65
CA VAL A 123 -9.27 -7.88 9.09
C VAL A 123 -8.22 -8.59 9.93
N ILE A 124 -7.39 -9.40 9.27
CA ILE A 124 -6.23 -10.01 9.89
C ILE A 124 -5.12 -8.96 9.94
N LYS A 125 -4.78 -8.53 11.15
CA LYS A 125 -3.72 -7.55 11.42
C LYS A 125 -2.97 -7.90 12.70
N ASP A 126 -1.72 -7.44 12.78
CA ASP A 126 -0.93 -7.54 14.01
C ASP A 126 -1.43 -6.49 15.03
N GLU A 127 -1.07 -6.68 16.30
CA GLU A 127 -1.33 -5.68 17.34
C GLU A 127 -0.64 -4.36 16.99
N GLU A 128 -1.35 -3.26 17.24
CA GLU A 128 -0.82 -1.93 17.03
C GLU A 128 0.35 -1.71 17.99
N SER A 129 1.48 -1.23 17.47
CA SER A 129 2.61 -0.88 18.32
C SER A 129 2.22 0.25 19.27
N GLU A 130 2.65 0.20 20.53
CA GLU A 130 2.53 1.30 21.50
C GLU A 130 3.47 2.47 21.16
N ALA A 131 3.41 2.99 19.93
CA ALA A 131 4.14 4.19 19.53
C ALA A 131 3.44 5.44 20.11
N GLY A 132 4.22 6.39 20.61
CA GLY A 132 3.68 7.67 21.08
C GLY A 132 3.16 8.52 19.92
N GLU A 133 2.28 9.49 20.21
CA GLU A 133 1.73 10.40 19.18
C GLU A 133 2.81 11.16 18.40
N GLU A 134 3.90 11.57 19.05
CA GLU A 134 5.04 12.24 18.40
C GLU A 134 5.78 11.31 17.42
N ASP A 135 5.94 10.02 17.78
CA ASP A 135 6.58 9.03 16.92
C ASP A 135 5.73 8.74 15.67
N LEU A 136 4.40 8.69 15.85
CA LEU A 136 3.46 8.50 14.75
C LEU A 136 3.48 9.67 13.76
N LEU A 137 3.47 10.91 14.26
CA LEU A 137 3.56 12.10 13.42
C LEU A 137 4.87 12.13 12.62
N PHE A 138 5.99 11.83 13.27
CA PHE A 138 7.29 11.77 12.58
C PHE A 138 7.31 10.67 11.51
N GLN A 139 6.70 9.52 11.78
CA GLN A 139 6.59 8.44 10.80
C GLN A 139 5.73 8.84 9.59
N GLU A 140 4.63 9.58 9.82
CA GLU A 140 3.76 10.08 8.76
C GLU A 140 4.48 11.08 7.84
N GLU A 141 5.22 12.04 8.41
CA GLU A 141 6.03 12.98 7.64
C GLU A 141 7.11 12.26 6.80
N MET A 142 7.76 11.26 7.39
CA MET A 142 8.76 10.45 6.69
C MET A 142 8.14 9.67 5.53
N ILE A 143 6.99 9.02 5.75
CA ILE A 143 6.27 8.28 4.70
C ILE A 143 5.88 9.22 3.57
N ALA A 144 5.33 10.40 3.89
CA ALA A 144 4.94 11.40 2.90
C ALA A 144 6.12 11.82 2.02
N HIS A 145 7.27 12.12 2.64
CA HIS A 145 8.49 12.47 1.92
C HIS A 145 8.96 11.34 0.98
N MET A 146 9.03 10.11 1.49
CA MET A 146 9.49 8.95 0.71
C MET A 146 8.55 8.59 -0.43
N MET A 147 7.24 8.77 -0.24
CA MET A 147 6.27 8.61 -1.32
C MET A 147 6.46 9.65 -2.41
N GLU A 148 6.76 10.90 -2.06
CA GLU A 148 7.02 11.96 -3.04
C GLU A 148 8.31 11.69 -3.83
N GLU A 149 9.40 11.29 -3.15
CA GLU A 149 10.64 10.87 -3.81
C GLU A 149 10.40 9.73 -4.81
N LEU A 150 9.54 8.76 -4.45
CA LEU A 150 9.24 7.62 -5.30
C LEU A 150 8.54 8.05 -6.60
N LYS A 151 7.72 9.10 -6.59
CA LYS A 151 7.05 9.61 -7.80
C LYS A 151 8.06 10.07 -8.85
N GLU A 152 9.16 10.68 -8.41
CA GLU A 152 10.22 11.18 -9.28
C GLU A 152 11.23 10.11 -9.69
N THR A 153 11.20 8.96 -9.03
CA THR A 153 12.20 7.91 -9.18
C THR A 153 11.75 6.83 -10.16
N GLU A 154 12.65 6.42 -11.05
CA GLU A 154 12.45 5.21 -11.85
C GLU A 154 12.89 4.01 -11.02
N GLN A 155 11.95 3.10 -10.78
CA GLN A 155 12.22 1.83 -10.15
C GLN A 155 12.29 0.75 -11.23
N GLU A 156 13.39 0.00 -11.27
CA GLU A 156 13.60 -1.03 -12.29
C GLU A 156 13.13 -2.41 -11.85
N LYS A 157 13.06 -2.64 -10.54
CA LYS A 157 12.76 -3.96 -9.96
C LYS A 157 11.41 -3.98 -9.28
N GLU A 158 10.68 -5.05 -9.53
CA GLU A 158 9.51 -5.37 -8.73
C GLU A 158 9.92 -5.66 -7.29
N LEU A 159 9.25 -4.98 -6.35
CA LEU A 159 9.41 -5.20 -4.93
C LEU A 159 8.10 -5.68 -4.34
N ILE A 160 8.17 -6.66 -3.45
CA ILE A 160 7.05 -7.10 -2.64
C ILE A 160 7.45 -7.17 -1.18
N GLY A 161 6.74 -6.42 -0.35
CA GLY A 161 6.76 -6.55 1.09
C GLY A 161 5.64 -7.47 1.55
N ILE A 162 5.97 -8.39 2.44
CA ILE A 162 5.04 -9.36 3.03
C ILE A 162 5.14 -9.25 4.54
N ARG A 163 3.99 -9.11 5.19
CA ARG A 163 3.87 -9.21 6.65
C ARG A 163 3.66 -10.67 7.05
N GLU A 164 4.48 -11.15 7.98
CA GLU A 164 4.38 -12.50 8.53
C GLU A 164 4.81 -12.51 10.01
N GLU A 165 3.85 -12.78 10.91
CA GLU A 165 4.07 -12.91 12.37
C GLU A 165 4.84 -11.73 13.00
N GLY A 166 4.40 -10.49 12.78
CA GLY A 166 5.07 -9.30 13.31
C GLY A 166 6.39 -8.93 12.61
N ARG A 167 6.77 -9.64 11.54
CA ARG A 167 7.95 -9.31 10.71
C ARG A 167 7.52 -8.81 9.35
N VAL A 168 8.34 -7.93 8.77
CA VAL A 168 8.24 -7.51 7.38
C VAL A 168 9.38 -8.14 6.59
N MET A 169 9.04 -8.91 5.56
CA MET A 169 10.00 -9.48 4.61
C MET A 169 9.87 -8.77 3.27
N ILE A 170 11.01 -8.42 2.66
CA ILE A 170 11.07 -7.79 1.34
C ILE A 170 11.68 -8.76 0.35
N PHE A 171 11.01 -8.98 -0.77
CA PHE A 171 11.52 -9.75 -1.89
C PHE A 171 11.63 -8.84 -3.11
N ASN A 172 12.66 -9.06 -3.93
CA ASN A 172 12.73 -8.52 -5.26
C ASN A 172 12.47 -9.64 -6.28
N HIS A 173 11.69 -9.35 -7.31
CA HIS A 173 11.67 -10.22 -8.48
C HIS A 173 12.78 -9.72 -9.42
N ALA A 174 13.84 -10.52 -9.53
CA ALA A 174 14.78 -10.40 -10.64
C ALA A 174 14.42 -11.52 -11.62
N ASP A 175 14.20 -11.18 -12.89
CA ASP A 175 14.18 -12.21 -13.94
C ASP A 175 15.47 -13.03 -13.82
N PRO A 176 15.40 -14.38 -13.85
CA PRO A 176 16.60 -15.19 -13.88
C PRO A 176 17.43 -14.84 -15.15
N PRO A 177 18.77 -14.80 -15.04
CA PRO A 177 19.66 -14.43 -16.14
C PRO A 177 19.58 -15.38 -17.34
#